data_AF-A0A9E2JYQ3-F1
#
_entry.id   AF-A0A9E2JYQ3-F1
#
_cell.length_a   1.000
_cell.length_b   1.000
_cell.length_c   1.000
_cell.angle_alpha   90.00
_cell.angle_beta   90.00
_cell.angle_gamma   90.00
#
_symmetry.space_group_name_H-M   'P 1'
#
loop_
_entity.id
_entity.type
_entity.pdbx_description
1 polymer ?
#
loop_
_entity_poly.entity_id
_entity_poly.type
_entity_poly.pdbx_seq_one_letter_code
_entity_poly.pdbx_strand_id
1 'polypeptide(L)'
;MSFTRAKRALPARRSLLFLLAALLLGPGWVVNEALKNHWGRARPEQVMEFGGPQRFTPALQPADQCVKNCSFVSGHAALGFYAIALAWVVRRRRRLWLAVGVGVGALVGLGRLLQGGHFLGDVVFAFWATYFSCVLVAWWLNLPPREASVEEPPA
;
A
#
# COMPACT_ATOMS: atom_id res chain seq x y z
N MET A 1 -33.61 -27.48 11.51
CA MET A 1 -32.18 -27.38 11.87
C MET A 1 -31.49 -26.52 10.81
N SER A 2 -31.31 -25.22 11.11
CA SER A 2 -30.78 -24.25 10.15
C SER A 2 -29.26 -24.32 10.10
N PHE A 3 -28.70 -24.61 8.93
CA PHE A 3 -27.27 -24.60 8.68
C PHE A 3 -26.74 -23.17 8.87
N THR A 4 -26.00 -22.94 9.94
CA THR A 4 -25.20 -21.74 10.12
C THR A 4 -24.21 -21.64 8.96
N ARG A 5 -24.51 -20.76 7.99
CA ARG A 5 -23.64 -20.44 6.87
C ARG A 5 -22.41 -19.71 7.43
N ALA A 6 -21.42 -20.48 7.89
CA ALA A 6 -20.16 -19.94 8.36
C ALA A 6 -19.61 -19.03 7.26
N LYS A 7 -19.36 -17.76 7.60
CA LYS A 7 -18.79 -16.74 6.72
C LYS A 7 -17.43 -17.25 6.21
N ARG A 8 -17.44 -17.97 5.07
CA ARG A 8 -16.30 -18.78 4.62
C ARG A 8 -15.10 -17.87 4.35
N ALA A 9 -14.00 -18.13 5.06
CA ALA A 9 -12.70 -17.59 4.72
C ALA A 9 -12.31 -18.02 3.29
N LEU A 10 -11.49 -17.22 2.61
CA LEU A 10 -10.99 -17.62 1.29
C LEU A 10 -10.19 -18.93 1.40
N PRO A 11 -10.34 -19.86 0.44
CA PRO A 11 -9.53 -21.08 0.40
C PRO A 11 -8.04 -20.74 0.46
N ALA A 12 -7.24 -21.50 1.21
CA ALA A 12 -5.83 -21.21 1.48
C ALA A 12 -5.03 -20.91 0.19
N ARG A 13 -5.26 -21.69 -0.88
CA ARG A 13 -4.62 -21.47 -2.18
C ARG A 13 -4.96 -20.11 -2.80
N ARG A 14 -6.22 -19.67 -2.73
CA ARG A 14 -6.64 -18.36 -3.25
C ARG A 14 -6.10 -17.22 -2.38
N SER A 15 -6.07 -17.42 -1.07
CA SER A 15 -5.47 -16.47 -0.13
C SER A 15 -3.98 -16.28 -0.40
N LEU A 16 -3.23 -17.37 -0.55
CA LEU A 16 -1.80 -17.32 -0.87
C LEU A 16 -1.54 -16.67 -2.23
N LEU A 17 -2.29 -17.06 -3.25
CA LEU A 17 -2.19 -16.45 -4.59
C LEU A 17 -2.44 -14.95 -4.55
N PHE A 18 -3.50 -14.52 -3.85
CA PHE A 18 -3.83 -13.10 -3.70
C PHE A 18 -2.70 -12.33 -2.99
N LEU A 19 -2.21 -12.85 -1.86
CA LEU A 19 -1.14 -12.20 -1.10
C LEU A 19 0.13 -12.06 -1.95
N LEU A 20 0.60 -13.15 -2.56
CA LEU A 20 1.80 -13.12 -3.39
C LEU A 20 1.64 -12.16 -4.58
N ALA A 21 0.51 -12.21 -5.29
CA ALA A 21 0.25 -11.31 -6.41
C ALA A 21 0.19 -9.85 -5.97
N ALA A 22 -0.46 -9.53 -4.85
CA ALA A 22 -0.54 -8.17 -4.32
C ALA A 22 0.83 -7.63 -3.85
N LEU A 23 1.67 -8.49 -3.26
CA LEU A 23 3.02 -8.13 -2.85
C LEU A 23 3.94 -7.85 -4.04
N LEU A 24 3.92 -8.74 -5.03
CA LEU A 24 4.73 -8.59 -6.23
C LEU A 24 4.27 -7.40 -7.08
N LEU A 25 2.97 -7.19 -7.22
CA LEU A 25 2.44 -6.08 -8.00
C LEU A 25 2.63 -4.74 -7.30
N GLY A 26 2.20 -4.59 -6.05
CA GLY A 26 2.19 -3.31 -5.36
C GLY A 26 3.59 -2.86 -4.92
N PRO A 27 4.11 -3.36 -3.79
CA PRO A 27 5.46 -3.03 -3.33
C PRO A 27 6.56 -3.41 -4.33
N GLY A 28 6.46 -4.60 -4.95
CA GLY A 28 7.51 -5.15 -5.82
C GLY A 28 7.66 -4.39 -7.14
N TRP A 29 6.59 -4.27 -7.93
CA TRP A 29 6.67 -3.72 -9.28
C TRP A 29 6.26 -2.24 -9.34
N VAL A 30 5.04 -1.89 -8.91
CA VAL A 30 4.52 -0.51 -9.02
C VAL A 30 5.39 0.47 -8.24
N VAL A 31 5.72 0.15 -6.99
CA VAL A 31 6.46 1.09 -6.14
C VAL A 31 7.96 1.09 -6.43
N ASN A 32 8.60 -0.09 -6.49
CA ASN A 32 10.05 -0.16 -6.60
C ASN A 32 10.59 0.02 -8.03
N GLU A 33 9.95 -0.59 -9.03
CA GLU A 33 10.45 -0.54 -10.40
C GLU A 33 9.81 0.58 -11.23
N ALA A 34 8.48 0.68 -11.22
CA ALA A 34 7.79 1.62 -12.09
C ALA A 34 7.96 3.08 -11.64
N LEU A 35 7.79 3.38 -10.35
CA LEU A 35 7.79 4.78 -9.87
C LEU A 35 9.17 5.25 -9.39
N LYS A 36 9.86 4.47 -8.57
CA LYS A 36 11.05 4.93 -7.83
C LYS A 36 12.23 5.34 -8.70
N ASN A 37 12.42 4.71 -9.85
CA ASN A 37 13.55 4.98 -10.74
C ASN A 37 13.21 5.95 -11.88
N HIS A 38 11.94 6.32 -12.06
CA HIS A 38 11.49 7.13 -13.19
C HIS A 38 11.01 8.54 -12.79
N TRP A 39 10.89 8.83 -11.49
CA TRP A 39 10.41 10.12 -11.02
C TRP A 39 11.50 11.19 -10.87
N GLY A 40 12.76 10.77 -10.70
CA GLY A 40 13.96 11.62 -10.59
C GLY A 40 13.94 12.70 -9.49
N ARG A 41 13.04 12.55 -8.50
CA ARG A 41 12.89 13.47 -7.38
C ARG A 41 13.94 13.24 -6.30
N ALA A 42 14.67 14.29 -5.93
CA ALA A 42 15.63 14.30 -4.82
C ALA A 42 14.96 14.03 -3.46
N ARG A 43 15.70 13.46 -2.52
CA ARG A 43 15.24 13.19 -1.15
C ARG A 43 15.29 14.44 -0.26
N PRO A 44 14.54 14.50 0.85
CA PRO A 44 14.63 15.60 1.80
C PRO A 44 16.06 15.92 2.23
N GLU A 45 16.87 14.92 2.58
CA GLU A 45 18.28 15.11 2.98
C GLU A 45 19.17 15.74 1.89
N GLN A 46 18.71 15.79 0.64
CA GLN A 46 19.46 16.28 -0.52
C GLN A 46 19.02 17.68 -0.96
N VAL A 47 17.91 18.23 -0.45
CA VAL A 47 17.40 19.53 -0.91
C VAL A 47 17.97 20.69 -0.09
N MET A 48 18.02 21.89 -0.70
CA MET A 48 18.59 23.12 -0.12
C MET A 48 18.02 23.48 1.25
N GLU A 49 16.73 23.24 1.45
CA GLU A 49 16.04 23.50 2.72
C GLU A 49 16.59 22.67 3.88
N PHE A 50 17.25 21.55 3.59
CA PHE A 50 17.91 20.68 4.56
C PHE A 50 19.44 20.65 4.39
N GLY A 51 20.02 21.63 3.69
CA GLY A 51 21.47 21.78 3.54
C GLY A 51 22.08 21.00 2.38
N GLY A 52 21.27 20.41 1.50
CA GLY A 52 21.74 19.73 0.29
C GLY A 52 21.80 20.63 -0.95
N PRO A 53 22.34 20.14 -2.08
CA PRO A 53 22.51 20.94 -3.29
C PRO A 53 21.30 20.95 -4.24
N GLN A 54 20.28 20.12 -3.99
CA GLN A 54 19.14 19.93 -4.90
C GLN A 54 17.97 20.86 -4.55
N ARG A 55 17.06 21.07 -5.49
CA ARG A 55 15.84 21.87 -5.28
C ARG A 55 14.69 20.99 -4.85
N PHE A 56 13.85 21.49 -3.94
CA PHE A 56 12.57 20.85 -3.66
C PHE A 56 11.72 20.71 -4.94
N THR A 57 11.09 19.56 -5.10
CA THR A 57 10.11 19.30 -6.17
C THR A 57 8.85 18.71 -5.53
N PRO A 58 7.63 19.13 -5.90
CA PRO A 58 6.38 18.50 -5.47
C PRO A 58 6.25 17.02 -5.88
N ALA A 59 5.45 16.25 -5.14
CA ALA A 59 5.36 14.79 -5.34
C ALA A 59 4.81 14.38 -6.72
N LEU A 60 3.88 15.13 -7.29
CA LEU A 60 3.27 14.83 -8.59
C LEU A 60 4.03 15.42 -9.78
N GLN A 61 5.17 16.08 -9.53
CA GLN A 61 6.00 16.67 -10.56
C GLN A 61 7.26 15.81 -10.74
N PRO A 62 7.47 15.25 -11.94
CA PRO A 62 8.74 14.60 -12.27
C PRO A 62 9.91 15.59 -12.20
N ALA A 63 11.09 15.08 -11.87
CA ALA A 63 12.34 15.83 -11.84
C ALA A 63 13.48 15.01 -12.47
N ASP A 64 14.63 15.66 -12.65
CA ASP A 64 15.87 15.12 -13.20
C ASP A 64 17.04 15.18 -12.20
N GLN A 65 16.71 15.33 -10.91
CA GLN A 65 17.65 15.58 -9.82
C GLN A 65 18.17 14.31 -9.14
N CYS A 66 17.73 13.13 -9.59
CA CYS A 66 18.12 11.84 -9.04
C CYS A 66 18.13 10.74 -10.12
N VAL A 67 19.17 9.91 -10.11
CA VAL A 67 19.38 8.84 -11.11
C VAL A 67 18.87 7.47 -10.63
N LYS A 68 19.02 7.17 -9.33
CA LYS A 68 18.60 5.89 -8.73
C LYS A 68 18.18 6.09 -7.28
N ASN A 69 17.30 5.21 -6.79
CA ASN A 69 16.83 5.23 -5.40
C ASN A 69 16.19 6.55 -4.97
N CYS A 70 15.44 7.16 -5.89
CA CYS A 70 14.82 8.47 -5.72
C CYS A 70 13.70 8.46 -4.67
N SER A 71 13.26 9.66 -4.30
CA SER A 71 12.38 9.84 -3.15
C SER A 71 10.95 9.33 -3.40
N PHE A 72 10.40 9.55 -4.59
CA PHE A 72 9.03 9.15 -4.93
C PHE A 72 9.02 7.80 -5.67
N VAL A 73 8.35 6.75 -5.20
CA VAL A 73 7.50 6.56 -4.00
C VAL A 73 8.25 5.78 -2.90
N SER A 74 7.83 5.88 -1.64
CA SER A 74 8.49 5.18 -0.53
C SER A 74 8.22 3.67 -0.51
N GLY A 75 9.20 2.88 -0.95
CA GLY A 75 9.16 1.41 -0.91
C GLY A 75 9.01 0.80 0.50
N HIS A 76 9.70 1.37 1.50
CA HIS A 76 9.60 0.90 2.89
C HIS A 76 8.19 1.10 3.45
N ALA A 77 7.60 2.28 3.23
CA ALA A 77 6.24 2.55 3.63
C ALA A 77 5.25 1.64 2.89
N ALA A 78 5.42 1.44 1.57
CA ALA A 78 4.58 0.54 0.79
C ALA A 78 4.58 -0.90 1.33
N LEU A 79 5.76 -1.42 1.73
CA LEU A 79 5.89 -2.72 2.38
C LEU A 79 5.22 -2.73 3.77
N GLY A 80 5.33 -1.66 4.54
CA GLY A 80 4.61 -1.52 5.80
C GLY A 80 3.07 -1.53 5.62
N PHE A 81 2.57 -0.82 4.59
CA PHE A 81 1.16 -0.79 4.26
C PHE A 81 0.63 -2.13 3.73
N TYR A 82 1.49 -3.03 3.23
CA TYR A 82 1.09 -4.30 2.63
C TYR A 82 0.24 -5.18 3.56
N ALA A 83 0.33 -5.02 4.88
CA ALA A 83 -0.56 -5.70 5.83
C ALA A 83 -2.07 -5.43 5.58
N ILE A 84 -2.44 -4.35 4.88
CA ILE A 84 -3.83 -4.12 4.43
C ILE A 84 -4.35 -5.23 3.51
N ALA A 85 -3.48 -5.98 2.83
CA ALA A 85 -3.88 -7.11 1.98
C ALA A 85 -4.66 -8.17 2.77
N LEU A 86 -4.34 -8.35 4.06
CA LEU A 86 -5.06 -9.28 4.94
C LEU A 86 -6.53 -8.91 5.14
N ALA A 87 -6.94 -7.68 4.81
CA ALA A 87 -8.33 -7.26 4.82
C ALA A 87 -9.18 -8.03 3.78
N TRP A 88 -8.58 -8.51 2.69
CA TRP A 88 -9.26 -9.33 1.67
C TRP A 88 -9.28 -10.82 2.04
N VAL A 89 -8.29 -11.29 2.80
CA VAL A 89 -8.16 -12.68 3.25
C VAL A 89 -9.00 -12.96 4.49
N VAL A 90 -8.82 -12.15 5.54
CA VAL A 90 -9.46 -12.31 6.86
C VAL A 90 -10.67 -11.38 6.96
N ARG A 91 -11.66 -11.64 6.10
CA ARG A 91 -12.80 -10.75 5.82
C ARG A 91 -13.61 -10.39 7.07
N ARG A 92 -13.72 -11.29 8.05
CA ARG A 92 -14.40 -11.03 9.35
C ARG A 92 -13.73 -9.92 10.15
N ARG A 93 -12.42 -9.73 9.99
CA ARG A 93 -11.61 -8.69 10.66
C ARG A 93 -11.08 -7.65 9.68
N ARG A 94 -11.79 -7.41 8.57
CA ARG A 94 -11.38 -6.47 7.52
C ARG A 94 -10.97 -5.10 8.07
N ARG A 95 -11.80 -4.50 8.93
CA ARG A 95 -11.53 -3.17 9.54
C ARG A 95 -10.26 -3.17 10.39
N LEU A 96 -10.03 -4.24 11.15
CA LEU A 96 -8.81 -4.39 11.95
C LEU A 96 -7.58 -4.44 11.06
N TRP A 97 -7.57 -5.28 10.01
CA TRP A 97 -6.41 -5.39 9.14
C TRP A 97 -6.14 -4.14 8.29
N LEU A 98 -7.18 -3.38 7.93
CA LEU A 98 -6.99 -2.05 7.35
C LEU A 98 -6.33 -1.11 8.36
N ALA A 99 -6.82 -1.05 9.60
CA ALA A 99 -6.24 -0.20 10.64
C ALA A 99 -4.80 -0.59 10.98
N VAL A 100 -4.52 -1.89 11.12
CA VAL A 100 -3.18 -2.42 11.37
C VAL A 100 -2.25 -2.07 10.21
N GLY A 101 -2.64 -2.31 8.95
CA GLY A 101 -1.80 -1.99 7.80
C GLY A 101 -1.54 -0.50 7.65
N VAL A 102 -2.56 0.36 7.89
CA VAL A 102 -2.37 1.81 7.93
C VAL A 102 -1.41 2.20 9.06
N GLY A 103 -1.59 1.65 10.27
CA GLY A 103 -0.74 1.96 11.42
C GLY A 103 0.72 1.54 11.22
N VAL A 104 0.96 0.33 10.74
CA VAL A 104 2.32 -0.19 10.46
C VAL A 104 2.98 0.64 9.35
N GLY A 105 2.28 0.85 8.22
CA GLY A 105 2.85 1.64 7.13
C GLY A 105 3.07 3.11 7.50
N ALA A 106 2.21 3.71 8.32
CA ALA A 106 2.41 5.05 8.85
C ALA A 106 3.61 5.13 9.80
N LEU A 107 3.79 4.16 10.70
CA LEU A 107 4.95 4.09 11.59
C LEU A 107 6.26 3.97 10.80
N VAL A 108 6.31 3.06 9.83
CA VAL A 108 7.47 2.89 8.96
C VAL A 108 7.72 4.15 8.12
N GLY A 109 6.66 4.73 7.56
CA GLY A 109 6.71 5.98 6.80
C GLY A 109 7.24 7.14 7.64
N LEU A 110 6.78 7.29 8.88
CA LEU A 110 7.27 8.30 9.82
C LEU A 110 8.76 8.13 10.07
N GLY A 111 9.25 6.90 10.29
CA GLY A 111 10.69 6.64 10.40
C GLY A 111 11.47 7.12 9.17
N ARG A 112 10.91 6.95 7.97
CA ARG A 112 11.52 7.42 6.72
C ARG A 112 11.49 8.93 6.54
N LEU A 113 10.48 9.62 7.08
CA LEU A 113 10.43 11.08 7.14
C LEU A 113 11.51 11.61 8.10
N LEU A 114 11.59 11.04 9.30
CA LEU A 114 12.56 11.46 10.34
C LEU A 114 14.01 11.22 9.91
N GLN A 115 14.26 10.18 9.11
CA GLN A 115 15.56 9.91 8.51
C GLN A 115 15.90 10.86 7.34
N GLY A 116 14.99 11.73 6.91
CA GLY A 116 15.19 12.58 5.73
C GLY A 116 15.16 11.83 4.40
N GLY A 117 14.69 10.58 4.40
CA GLY A 117 14.70 9.73 3.21
C GLY A 117 13.52 9.95 2.26
N HIS A 118 12.39 10.41 2.79
CA HIS A 118 11.14 10.60 2.04
C HIS A 118 10.31 11.77 2.57
N PHE A 119 9.62 12.46 1.67
CA PHE A 119 8.58 13.42 2.01
C PHE A 119 7.28 12.70 2.40
N LEU A 120 6.39 13.41 3.12
CA LEU A 120 5.06 12.91 3.46
C LEU A 120 4.26 12.43 2.23
N GLY A 121 4.36 13.17 1.13
CA GLY A 121 3.72 12.79 -0.14
C GLY A 121 4.15 11.39 -0.60
N ASP A 122 5.44 11.05 -0.50
CA ASP A 122 5.94 9.75 -0.95
C ASP A 122 5.36 8.59 -0.13
N VAL A 123 5.02 8.84 1.14
CA VAL A 123 4.38 7.85 2.03
C VAL A 123 2.89 7.72 1.73
N VAL A 124 2.19 8.85 1.52
CA VAL A 124 0.76 8.87 1.16
C VAL A 124 0.53 8.15 -0.18
N PHE A 125 1.35 8.43 -1.19
CA PHE A 125 1.26 7.75 -2.47
C PHE A 125 1.64 6.26 -2.37
N ALA A 126 2.53 5.88 -1.45
CA ALA A 126 2.83 4.48 -1.16
C ALA A 126 1.59 3.72 -0.65
N PHE A 127 0.83 4.33 0.26
CA PHE A 127 -0.42 3.75 0.75
C PHE A 127 -1.40 3.49 -0.40
N TRP A 128 -1.67 4.51 -1.22
CA TRP A 128 -2.64 4.40 -2.31
C TRP A 128 -2.18 3.41 -3.39
N ALA A 129 -0.90 3.41 -3.75
CA ALA A 129 -0.33 2.44 -4.69
C ALA A 129 -0.53 1.00 -4.18
N THR A 130 -0.23 0.73 -2.91
CA THR A 130 -0.43 -0.60 -2.30
C THR A 130 -1.92 -0.95 -2.22
N TYR A 131 -2.77 -0.02 -1.83
CA TYR A 131 -4.23 -0.22 -1.73
C TYR A 131 -4.85 -0.56 -3.09
N PHE A 132 -4.58 0.25 -4.11
CA PHE A 132 -5.13 0.02 -5.45
C PHE A 132 -4.57 -1.26 -6.09
N SER A 133 -3.31 -1.62 -5.80
CA SER A 133 -2.77 -2.92 -6.20
C SER A 133 -3.55 -4.09 -5.58
N CYS A 134 -3.88 -4.00 -4.28
CA CYS A 134 -4.73 -5.00 -3.62
C CYS A 134 -6.14 -5.06 -4.26
N VAL A 135 -6.75 -3.91 -4.55
CA VAL A 135 -8.05 -3.83 -5.22
C VAL A 135 -7.99 -4.47 -6.61
N LEU A 136 -6.98 -4.14 -7.41
CA LEU A 136 -6.81 -4.64 -8.77
C LEU A 136 -6.60 -6.16 -8.78
N VAL A 137 -5.73 -6.68 -7.92
CA VAL A 137 -5.51 -8.13 -7.80
C VAL A 137 -6.77 -8.84 -7.30
N ALA A 138 -7.49 -8.25 -6.33
CA ALA A 138 -8.75 -8.82 -5.85
C ALA A 138 -9.82 -8.88 -6.96
N TRP A 139 -9.91 -7.82 -7.78
CA TRP A 139 -10.78 -7.76 -8.94
C TRP A 139 -10.38 -8.81 -9.99
N TRP A 140 -9.09 -8.89 -10.34
CA TRP A 140 -8.58 -9.86 -11.31
C TRP A 140 -8.83 -11.31 -10.89
N LEU A 141 -8.67 -11.61 -9.59
CA LEU A 141 -8.95 -12.93 -9.02
C LEU A 141 -10.44 -13.17 -8.73
N ASN A 142 -11.33 -12.24 -9.09
CA ASN A 142 -12.77 -12.31 -8.85
C ASN A 142 -13.12 -12.67 -7.39
N LEU A 143 -12.44 -12.03 -6.44
CA LEU A 143 -12.73 -12.25 -5.02
C LEU A 143 -14.12 -11.69 -4.68
N PRO A 144 -14.97 -12.43 -3.95
CA PRO A 144 -16.34 -12.01 -3.68
C PRO A 144 -16.37 -10.66 -2.93
N PRO A 145 -17.33 -9.76 -3.23
CA PRO A 145 -17.56 -8.54 -2.45
C PRO A 145 -17.94 -8.89 -1.01
N ARG A 146 -17.68 -7.98 -0.06
CA ARG A 146 -18.12 -8.18 1.34
C ARG A 146 -19.62 -8.39 1.31
N GLU A 147 -20.10 -9.57 1.71
CA GLU A 147 -21.52 -9.75 2.03
C GLU A 147 -21.84 -8.72 3.12
N ALA A 148 -22.45 -7.61 2.72
CA ALA A 148 -23.16 -6.76 3.65
C ALA A 148 -24.19 -7.68 4.31
N SER A 149 -24.28 -7.63 5.63
CA SER A 149 -25.39 -8.24 6.35
C SER A 149 -26.67 -7.71 5.70
N VAL A 150 -27.32 -8.51 4.86
CA VAL A 150 -28.71 -8.30 4.51
C VAL A 150 -29.43 -8.51 5.83
N GLU A 151 -29.79 -7.40 6.46
CA GLU A 151 -30.76 -7.38 7.55
C GLU A 151 -32.06 -7.87 6.93
N GLU A 152 -32.46 -9.12 7.22
CA GLU A 152 -33.81 -9.58 6.94
C GLU A 152 -34.77 -8.62 7.66
N PRO A 153 -35.74 -8.01 6.96
CA PRO A 153 -36.79 -7.26 7.65
C PRO A 153 -37.55 -8.23 8.57
N PRO A 154 -37.92 -7.80 9.79
CA PRO A 154 -38.71 -8.65 10.68
C PRO A 154 -40.02 -9.04 9.98
N ALA A 155 -40.31 -10.34 10.00
CA ALA A 155 -41.53 -10.96 9.50
C ALA A 155 -42.78 -10.50 10.27
#